data_AF-A0A248WXB0-F1
#
_entry.id   AF-A0A248WXB0-F1
#
_cell.length_a   1.000
_cell.length_b   1.000
_cell.length_c   1.000
_cell.angle_alpha   90.00
_cell.angle_beta   90.00
_cell.angle_gamma   90.00
#
_symmetry.space_group_name_H-M   'P 1'
#
loop_
_entity.id
_entity.type
_entity.pdbx_description
1 polymer ?
#
loop_
_entity_poly.entity_id
_entity_poly.type
_entity_poly.pdbx_seq_one_letter_code
_entity_poly.pdbx_strand_id
1 'polypeptide(L)'
;ITPKEMLILSKKIRDKIDEGKIDAVVLTHGTDTLEETAYFLDLTVHTDIPIVLTGAMRSSNEIGSDGPYNFISAVRVAISDGAKGKGVLVVMNDEIHTAENVTKTHTSNVATFQSPQYGPIGLITKRGVSFHHMPTEHEFYPVNQIDKQITLLKAYAGMDDHLFQAVASMDVDGLVIEAL
;
A
#
# COMPACT_ATOMS: atom_id res chain seq x y z
N ILE A 1 -7.02 2.58 -10.48
CA ILE A 1 -6.12 3.68 -10.08
C ILE A 1 -4.94 3.71 -11.04
N THR A 2 -4.32 4.86 -11.28
CA THR A 2 -3.10 4.98 -12.11
C THR A 2 -1.95 5.64 -11.33
N PRO A 3 -0.68 5.47 -11.73
CA PRO A 3 0.43 6.15 -11.05
C PRO A 3 0.31 7.69 -11.06
N LYS A 4 -0.36 8.27 -12.06
CA LYS A 4 -0.68 9.71 -12.09
C LYS A 4 -1.64 10.11 -10.97
N GLU A 5 -2.66 9.29 -10.71
CA GLU A 5 -3.58 9.49 -9.58
C GLU A 5 -2.87 9.31 -8.23
N MET A 6 -1.96 8.33 -8.12
CA MET A 6 -1.13 8.14 -6.92
C MET A 6 -0.23 9.35 -6.66
N LEU A 7 0.34 9.98 -7.71
CA LEU A 7 1.13 11.21 -7.57
C LEU A 7 0.26 12.41 -7.13
N ILE A 8 -0.96 12.54 -7.65
CA ILE A 8 -1.91 13.57 -7.18
C ILE A 8 -2.22 13.37 -5.70
N LEU A 9 -2.44 12.12 -5.28
CA LEU A 9 -2.68 11.76 -3.89
C LEU A 9 -1.49 12.08 -2.99
N SER A 10 -0.27 11.70 -3.41
CA SER A 10 0.99 12.00 -2.73
C SER A 10 1.16 13.51 -2.51
N LYS A 11 0.98 14.32 -3.57
CA LYS A 11 1.03 15.79 -3.48
C LYS A 11 0.02 16.34 -2.47
N LYS A 12 -1.23 15.89 -2.55
CA LYS A 12 -2.29 16.33 -1.63
C LYS A 12 -1.99 15.98 -0.17
N ILE A 13 -1.39 14.82 0.09
CA ILE A 13 -0.97 14.42 1.43
C ILE A 13 0.15 15.34 1.92
N ARG A 14 1.20 15.55 1.11
CA ARG A 14 2.31 16.45 1.45
C ARG A 14 1.82 17.88 1.76
N ASP A 15 0.98 18.44 0.90
CA ASP A 15 0.40 19.78 1.12
C ASP A 15 -0.34 19.86 2.48
N LYS A 16 -1.09 18.81 2.84
CA LYS A 16 -1.83 18.77 4.11
C LYS A 16 -0.92 18.61 5.33
N ILE A 17 0.17 17.88 5.18
CA ILE A 17 1.21 17.74 6.20
C ILE A 17 1.93 19.08 6.40
N ASP A 18 2.32 19.75 5.32
CA ASP A 18 3.05 21.02 5.34
C ASP A 18 2.20 22.17 5.91
N GLU A 19 0.88 22.10 5.80
CA GLU A 19 -0.05 23.01 6.49
C GLU A 19 0.03 22.92 8.02
N GLY A 20 0.57 21.84 8.59
CA GLY A 20 0.80 21.65 10.03
C GLY A 20 -0.46 21.48 10.87
N LYS A 21 -1.58 21.06 10.26
CA LYS A 21 -2.93 20.99 10.89
C LYS A 21 -3.47 19.58 11.08
N ILE A 22 -2.71 18.56 10.72
CA ILE A 22 -3.13 17.16 10.80
C ILE A 22 -2.13 16.35 11.63
N ASP A 23 -2.64 15.42 12.41
CA ASP A 23 -1.83 14.52 13.23
C ASP A 23 -1.59 13.16 12.56
N ALA A 24 -2.44 12.80 11.58
CA ALA A 24 -2.35 11.57 10.82
C ALA A 24 -3.22 11.62 9.55
N VAL A 25 -3.01 10.68 8.63
CA VAL A 25 -3.82 10.48 7.43
C VAL A 25 -4.37 9.05 7.42
N VAL A 26 -5.67 8.91 7.21
CA VAL A 26 -6.32 7.61 6.95
C VAL A 26 -6.93 7.64 5.56
N LEU A 27 -6.57 6.67 4.73
CA LEU A 27 -7.06 6.52 3.36
C LEU A 27 -7.87 5.23 3.22
N THR A 28 -9.11 5.37 2.74
CA THR A 28 -9.90 4.23 2.27
C THR A 28 -9.57 3.95 0.81
N HIS A 29 -9.27 2.70 0.47
CA HIS A 29 -8.89 2.29 -0.88
C HIS A 29 -9.50 0.95 -1.26
N GLY A 30 -9.69 0.70 -2.56
CA GLY A 30 -10.07 -0.61 -3.08
C GLY A 30 -8.92 -1.60 -2.90
N THR A 31 -9.22 -2.84 -2.51
CA THR A 31 -8.17 -3.79 -2.09
C THR A 31 -7.29 -4.30 -3.23
N ASP A 32 -7.75 -4.24 -4.49
CA ASP A 32 -7.05 -4.84 -5.62
C ASP A 32 -5.69 -4.19 -5.96
N THR A 33 -5.54 -2.91 -5.67
CA THR A 33 -4.33 -2.11 -5.99
C THR A 33 -3.89 -1.27 -4.79
N LEU A 34 -4.31 -1.70 -3.60
CA LEU A 34 -4.00 -1.00 -2.35
C LEU A 34 -2.49 -1.05 -2.07
N GLU A 35 -1.87 -2.21 -2.25
CA GLU A 35 -0.42 -2.39 -2.05
C GLU A 35 0.42 -1.47 -2.94
N GLU A 36 0.08 -1.36 -4.24
CA GLU A 36 0.77 -0.46 -5.16
C GLU A 36 0.66 1.00 -4.73
N THR A 37 -0.53 1.42 -4.29
CA THR A 37 -0.77 2.79 -3.82
C THR A 37 -0.03 3.05 -2.51
N ALA A 38 -0.06 2.10 -1.58
CA ALA A 38 0.65 2.19 -0.31
C ALA A 38 2.15 2.36 -0.56
N TYR A 39 2.73 1.50 -1.41
CA TYR A 39 4.15 1.51 -1.72
C TYR A 39 4.56 2.79 -2.45
N PHE A 40 3.76 3.26 -3.41
CA PHE A 40 4.00 4.54 -4.07
C PHE A 40 4.02 5.71 -3.07
N LEU A 41 3.10 5.73 -2.11
CA LEU A 41 3.06 6.77 -1.08
C LEU A 41 4.27 6.67 -0.14
N ASP A 42 4.67 5.45 0.23
CA ASP A 42 5.84 5.21 1.09
C ASP A 42 7.11 5.78 0.48
N LEU A 43 7.28 5.58 -0.83
CA LEU A 43 8.42 6.07 -1.59
C LEU A 43 8.38 7.58 -1.88
N THR A 44 7.22 8.25 -1.80
CA THR A 44 7.07 9.64 -2.28
C THR A 44 6.66 10.65 -1.22
N VAL A 45 6.35 10.21 0.00
CA VAL A 45 5.97 11.07 1.12
C VAL A 45 6.95 10.84 2.28
N HIS A 46 7.85 11.80 2.49
CA HIS A 46 8.78 11.77 3.61
C HIS A 46 8.18 12.50 4.83
N THR A 47 7.77 11.74 5.86
CA THR A 47 7.14 12.29 7.06
C THR A 47 7.17 11.32 8.24
N ASP A 48 7.13 11.84 9.46
CA ASP A 48 6.87 11.07 10.67
C ASP A 48 5.37 10.96 11.00
N ILE A 49 4.53 11.74 10.32
CA ILE A 49 3.07 11.72 10.48
C ILE A 49 2.53 10.37 9.97
N PRO A 50 1.78 9.61 10.79
CA PRO A 50 1.25 8.32 10.36
C PRO A 50 0.34 8.43 9.13
N ILE A 51 0.61 7.60 8.12
CA ILE A 51 -0.25 7.43 6.95
C ILE A 51 -0.73 5.98 6.93
N VAL A 52 -2.04 5.77 7.02
CA VAL A 52 -2.65 4.44 7.10
C VAL A 52 -3.64 4.24 5.96
N LEU A 53 -3.40 3.23 5.13
CA LEU A 53 -4.37 2.76 4.14
C LEU A 53 -5.18 1.61 4.71
N THR A 54 -6.45 1.55 4.32
CA THR A 54 -7.36 0.46 4.69
C THR A 54 -8.42 0.28 3.61
N GLY A 55 -9.10 -0.87 3.64
CA GLY A 55 -10.14 -1.22 2.68
C GLY A 55 -11.12 -2.23 3.26
N ALA A 56 -11.90 -2.84 2.37
CA ALA A 56 -12.83 -3.90 2.71
C ALA A 56 -12.80 -4.98 1.62
N MET A 57 -12.83 -6.24 2.02
CA MET A 57 -13.00 -7.37 1.08
C MET A 57 -14.46 -7.65 0.77
N ARG A 58 -15.37 -7.25 1.68
CA ARG A 58 -16.82 -7.35 1.49
C ARG A 58 -17.44 -5.97 1.37
N SER A 59 -18.45 -5.87 0.51
CA SER A 59 -19.24 -4.65 0.32
C SER A 59 -19.92 -4.24 1.62
N SER A 60 -20.23 -2.95 1.76
CA SER A 60 -20.81 -2.39 3.00
C SER A 60 -22.21 -2.93 3.33
N ASN A 61 -22.92 -3.48 2.33
CA ASN A 61 -24.25 -4.07 2.46
C ASN A 61 -24.24 -5.60 2.65
N GLU A 62 -23.06 -6.23 2.67
CA GLU A 62 -22.94 -7.68 2.89
C GLU A 62 -22.94 -8.02 4.38
N ILE A 63 -23.54 -9.16 4.73
CA ILE A 63 -23.47 -9.68 6.10
C ILE A 63 -22.01 -10.02 6.42
N GLY A 64 -21.53 -9.51 7.55
CA GLY A 64 -20.13 -9.67 7.95
C GLY A 64 -19.17 -8.76 7.17
N SER A 65 -19.64 -7.60 6.69
CA SER A 65 -18.78 -6.55 6.13
C SER A 65 -17.67 -6.18 7.10
N ASP A 66 -16.43 -6.17 6.58
CA ASP A 66 -15.21 -5.86 7.32
C ASP A 66 -14.84 -4.37 7.26
N GLY A 67 -15.41 -3.61 6.32
CA GLY A 67 -15.07 -2.21 6.07
C GLY A 67 -15.18 -1.28 7.29
N PRO A 68 -16.32 -1.22 8.00
CA PRO A 68 -16.46 -0.37 9.18
C PRO A 68 -15.44 -0.70 10.28
N TYR A 69 -15.17 -2.00 10.48
CA TYR A 69 -14.22 -2.45 11.49
C TYR A 69 -12.77 -2.12 11.09
N ASN A 70 -12.38 -2.41 9.85
CA ASN A 70 -11.07 -2.06 9.31
C ASN A 70 -10.82 -0.54 9.38
N PHE A 71 -11.82 0.28 9.05
CA PHE A 71 -11.71 1.74 9.13
C PHE A 71 -11.47 2.23 10.58
N ILE A 72 -12.22 1.71 11.55
CA ILE A 72 -12.01 2.05 12.96
C ILE A 72 -10.60 1.60 13.42
N SER A 73 -10.17 0.41 13.03
CA SER A 73 -8.82 -0.09 13.33
C SER A 73 -7.74 0.78 12.70
N ALA A 74 -7.90 1.22 11.46
CA ALA A 74 -6.98 2.13 10.79
C ALA A 74 -6.88 3.48 11.50
N VAL A 75 -8.00 4.06 11.94
CA VAL A 75 -8.00 5.29 12.76
C VAL A 75 -7.29 5.08 14.08
N ARG A 76 -7.52 3.95 14.77
CA ARG A 76 -6.84 3.62 16.04
C ARG A 76 -5.32 3.50 15.87
N VAL A 77 -4.87 2.95 14.75
CA VAL A 77 -3.44 2.86 14.42
C VAL A 77 -2.89 4.25 14.08
N ALA A 78 -3.60 5.04 13.28
CA ALA A 78 -3.19 6.37 12.87
C ALA A 78 -2.95 7.33 14.05
N ILE A 79 -3.76 7.21 15.12
CA ILE A 79 -3.59 8.03 16.33
C ILE A 79 -2.66 7.41 17.38
N SER A 80 -2.05 6.26 17.10
CA SER A 80 -1.11 5.62 18.02
C SER A 80 0.27 6.28 17.92
N ASP A 81 0.86 6.66 19.05
CA ASP A 81 2.25 7.15 19.08
C ASP A 81 3.23 6.14 18.49
N GLY A 82 2.94 4.84 18.60
CA GLY A 82 3.74 3.78 18.02
C GLY A 82 3.78 3.78 16.49
N ALA A 83 2.84 4.43 15.81
CA ALA A 83 2.77 4.46 14.34
C ALA A 83 3.68 5.52 13.70
N LYS A 84 4.16 6.50 14.48
CA LYS A 84 5.04 7.57 13.99
C LYS A 84 6.34 7.00 13.43
N GLY A 85 6.80 7.56 12.31
CA GLY A 85 8.08 7.20 11.68
C GLY A 85 8.17 5.73 11.23
N LYS A 86 7.06 5.10 10.84
CA LYS A 86 7.03 3.72 10.30
C LYS A 86 6.70 3.66 8.81
N GLY A 87 6.82 4.79 8.12
CA GLY A 87 6.38 4.95 6.74
C GLY A 87 4.87 4.82 6.61
N VAL A 88 4.44 4.39 5.44
CA VAL A 88 3.04 4.11 5.12
C VAL A 88 2.65 2.72 5.62
N LEU A 89 1.52 2.65 6.32
CA LEU A 89 0.99 1.42 6.90
C LEU A 89 -0.28 0.96 6.17
N VAL A 90 -0.48 -0.35 6.11
CA VAL A 90 -1.73 -0.97 5.68
C VAL A 90 -2.36 -1.68 6.86
N VAL A 91 -3.62 -1.35 7.16
CA VAL A 91 -4.39 -1.95 8.26
C VAL A 91 -5.60 -2.69 7.70
N MET A 92 -5.58 -4.01 7.86
CA MET A 92 -6.61 -4.92 7.40
C MET A 92 -6.71 -6.10 8.36
N ASN A 93 -7.93 -6.53 8.71
CA ASN A 93 -8.15 -7.76 9.48
C ASN A 93 -7.33 -7.83 10.79
N ASP A 94 -7.33 -6.73 11.58
CA ASP A 94 -6.56 -6.60 12.83
C ASP A 94 -5.02 -6.70 12.71
N GLU A 95 -4.48 -6.68 11.49
CA GLU A 95 -3.05 -6.70 11.21
C GLU A 95 -2.57 -5.33 10.73
N ILE A 96 -1.31 -5.02 11.03
CA ILE A 96 -0.63 -3.79 10.62
C ILE A 96 0.60 -4.20 9.80
N HIS A 97 0.65 -3.79 8.55
CA HIS A 97 1.74 -4.11 7.63
C HIS A 97 2.45 -2.85 7.15
N THR A 98 3.74 -2.99 6.80
CA THR A 98 4.43 -1.95 6.02
C THR A 98 3.96 -2.00 4.57
N ALA A 99 3.90 -0.83 3.93
CA ALA A 99 3.60 -0.72 2.52
C ALA A 99 4.55 -1.54 1.63
N GLU A 100 5.83 -1.60 1.99
CA GLU A 100 6.86 -2.36 1.28
C GLU A 100 6.60 -3.87 1.20
N ASN A 101 6.07 -4.47 2.27
CA ASN A 101 6.00 -5.93 2.38
C ASN A 101 4.60 -6.50 2.16
N VAL A 102 3.57 -5.67 2.17
CA VAL A 102 2.18 -6.14 2.15
C VAL A 102 1.72 -6.46 0.73
N THR A 103 1.04 -7.59 0.57
CA THR A 103 0.41 -7.97 -0.70
C THR A 103 -0.89 -8.72 -0.46
N LYS A 104 -1.84 -8.57 -1.38
CA LYS A 104 -3.12 -9.28 -1.41
C LYS A 104 -2.92 -10.69 -1.97
N THR A 105 -3.01 -11.69 -1.11
CA THR A 105 -2.71 -13.10 -1.45
C THR A 105 -3.92 -13.92 -1.91
N HIS A 106 -5.14 -13.38 -1.77
CA HIS A 106 -6.38 -14.07 -2.04
C HIS A 106 -7.46 -13.13 -2.60
N THR A 107 -8.29 -13.68 -3.49
CA THR A 107 -9.34 -12.92 -4.20
C THR A 107 -10.56 -12.59 -3.35
N SER A 108 -10.83 -13.30 -2.25
CA SER A 108 -12.09 -13.19 -1.49
C SER A 108 -11.95 -13.33 0.03
N ASN A 109 -10.82 -13.82 0.54
CA ASN A 109 -10.61 -13.97 1.97
C ASN A 109 -10.44 -12.58 2.63
N VAL A 110 -11.09 -12.34 3.76
CA VAL A 110 -10.91 -11.10 4.54
C VAL A 110 -9.48 -10.98 5.10
N ALA A 111 -8.83 -12.12 5.39
CA ALA A 111 -7.44 -12.21 5.81
C ALA A 111 -6.50 -12.39 4.59
N THR A 112 -6.67 -11.56 3.56
CA THR A 112 -5.93 -11.68 2.29
C THR A 112 -4.59 -10.94 2.28
N PHE A 113 -4.51 -9.80 2.98
CA PHE A 113 -3.27 -9.05 3.03
C PHE A 113 -2.30 -9.77 3.95
N GLN A 114 -1.13 -10.07 3.41
CA GLN A 114 -0.06 -10.78 4.10
C GLN A 114 1.26 -10.07 3.80
N SER A 115 2.25 -10.27 4.66
CA SER A 115 3.63 -9.86 4.41
C SER A 115 4.51 -11.10 4.36
N PRO A 116 4.63 -11.79 3.21
CA PRO A 116 5.12 -13.17 3.15
C PRO A 116 6.49 -13.43 3.77
N GLN A 117 7.39 -12.43 3.74
CA GLN A 117 8.76 -12.59 4.24
C GLN A 117 8.94 -12.20 5.71
N TYR A 118 8.18 -11.22 6.20
CA TYR A 118 8.42 -10.58 7.51
C TYR A 118 7.22 -10.62 8.46
N GLY A 119 6.04 -10.95 7.96
CA GLY A 119 4.78 -10.87 8.70
C GLY A 119 4.34 -9.42 8.98
N PRO A 120 3.18 -9.24 9.63
CA PRO A 120 2.74 -7.93 10.07
C PRO A 120 3.67 -7.37 11.15
N ILE A 121 3.86 -6.05 11.13
CA ILE A 121 4.70 -5.33 12.08
C ILE A 121 4.01 -5.08 13.43
N GLY A 122 2.70 -5.27 13.46
CA GLY A 122 1.88 -5.08 14.64
C GLY A 122 0.49 -5.66 14.49
N LEU A 123 -0.23 -5.71 15.61
CA LEU A 123 -1.57 -6.25 15.72
C LEU A 123 -2.48 -5.27 16.46
N ILE A 124 -3.75 -5.25 16.07
CA ILE A 124 -4.82 -4.59 16.80
C ILE A 124 -5.55 -5.63 17.64
N THR A 125 -5.69 -5.35 18.93
CA THR A 125 -6.49 -6.17 19.84
C THR A 125 -7.51 -5.31 20.58
N LYS A 126 -8.37 -5.97 21.37
CA LYS A 126 -9.25 -5.27 22.33
C LYS A 126 -8.48 -4.41 23.33
N ARG A 127 -7.22 -4.74 23.63
CA ARG A 127 -6.37 -4.00 24.59
C ARG A 127 -5.75 -2.75 23.98
N GLY A 128 -5.61 -2.69 22.65
CA GLY A 128 -4.93 -1.59 21.99
C GLY A 128 -4.22 -2.01 20.70
N VAL A 129 -3.43 -1.07 20.19
CA VAL A 129 -2.49 -1.26 19.07
C VAL A 129 -1.14 -1.65 19.64
N SER A 130 -0.53 -2.71 19.11
CA SER A 130 0.77 -3.20 19.54
C SER A 130 1.69 -3.41 18.34
N PHE A 131 2.83 -2.76 18.34
CA PHE A 131 3.90 -2.96 17.35
C PHE A 131 4.97 -3.88 17.94
N HIS A 132 5.53 -4.78 17.12
CA HIS A 132 6.52 -5.76 17.56
C HIS A 132 7.88 -5.61 16.86
N HIS A 133 7.94 -4.93 15.71
CA HIS A 133 9.18 -4.51 15.07
C HIS A 133 8.98 -3.21 14.28
N MET A 134 10.08 -2.58 13.84
CA MET A 134 10.08 -1.35 13.04
C MET A 134 10.87 -1.57 11.74
N PRO A 135 10.51 -0.88 10.65
CA PRO A 135 11.34 -0.83 9.44
C PRO A 135 12.73 -0.29 9.78
N THR A 136 13.76 -0.86 9.16
CA THR A 136 15.15 -0.43 9.38
C THR A 136 15.60 0.66 8.41
N GLU A 137 15.01 0.69 7.22
CA GLU A 137 15.31 1.63 6.16
C GLU A 137 14.02 2.18 5.56
N HIS A 138 14.04 3.45 5.16
CA HIS A 138 12.93 4.10 4.46
C HIS A 138 13.49 4.76 3.21
N GLU A 139 13.17 4.20 2.05
CA GLU A 139 13.50 4.81 0.77
C GLU A 139 12.57 6.00 0.51
N PHE A 140 13.13 7.06 -0.09
CA PHE A 140 12.37 8.22 -0.51
C PHE A 140 12.90 8.77 -1.83
N TYR A 141 11.98 9.06 -2.74
CA TYR A 141 12.24 9.62 -4.05
C TYR A 141 11.37 10.87 -4.26
N PRO A 142 11.97 12.04 -4.56
CA PRO A 142 11.24 13.29 -4.78
C PRO A 142 10.59 13.32 -6.18
N VAL A 143 9.57 12.47 -6.37
CA VAL A 143 8.85 12.34 -7.64
C VAL A 143 7.91 13.52 -7.85
N ASN A 144 8.09 14.22 -8.97
CA ASN A 144 7.28 15.39 -9.35
C ASN A 144 6.41 15.16 -10.59
N GLN A 145 6.74 14.17 -11.41
CA GLN A 145 6.05 13.79 -12.63
C GLN A 145 6.07 12.27 -12.84
N ILE A 146 5.06 11.76 -13.54
CA ILE A 146 4.99 10.38 -14.03
C ILE A 146 4.95 10.45 -15.56
N ASP A 147 6.11 10.29 -16.16
CA ASP A 147 6.34 10.34 -17.61
C ASP A 147 6.91 9.02 -18.17
N LYS A 148 7.31 8.10 -17.30
CA LYS A 148 7.84 6.78 -17.67
C LYS A 148 6.73 5.75 -17.88
N GLN A 149 6.84 4.99 -18.96
CA GLN A 149 5.95 3.88 -19.27
C GLN A 149 6.65 2.56 -18.97
N ILE A 150 6.13 1.84 -17.98
CA ILE A 150 6.67 0.54 -17.55
C ILE A 150 5.63 -0.55 -17.82
N THR A 151 6.04 -1.63 -18.46
CA THR A 151 5.17 -2.80 -18.71
C THR A 151 5.49 -3.92 -17.73
N LEU A 152 4.45 -4.63 -17.26
CA LEU A 152 4.58 -5.87 -16.50
C LEU A 152 4.29 -7.05 -17.42
N LEU A 153 5.20 -8.02 -17.51
CA LEU A 153 5.03 -9.24 -18.30
C LEU A 153 5.23 -10.48 -17.42
N LYS A 154 4.21 -11.34 -17.38
CA LYS A 154 4.27 -12.61 -16.66
C LYS A 154 4.99 -13.67 -17.47
N ALA A 155 6.02 -14.29 -16.90
CA ALA A 155 6.67 -15.45 -17.49
C ALA A 155 5.88 -16.73 -17.19
N TYR A 156 5.83 -17.66 -18.15
CA TYR A 156 5.16 -18.94 -17.99
C TYR A 156 5.85 -20.05 -18.80
N ALA A 157 5.60 -21.31 -18.43
CA ALA A 157 6.19 -22.46 -19.11
C ALA A 157 5.71 -22.54 -20.57
N GLY A 158 6.66 -22.62 -21.51
CA GLY A 158 6.36 -22.63 -22.95
C GLY A 158 6.20 -21.24 -23.57
N MET A 159 6.49 -20.16 -22.83
CA MET A 159 6.63 -18.82 -23.41
C MET A 159 7.81 -18.79 -24.41
N ASP A 160 7.58 -18.21 -25.58
CA ASP A 160 8.60 -17.87 -26.56
C ASP A 160 8.91 -16.36 -26.52
N ASP A 161 9.68 -15.84 -27.49
CA ASP A 161 10.11 -14.44 -27.48
C ASP A 161 9.05 -13.46 -28.05
N HIS A 162 7.91 -13.94 -28.58
CA HIS A 162 6.97 -13.07 -29.29
C HIS A 162 6.43 -11.91 -28.44
N LEU A 163 6.13 -12.14 -27.16
CA LEU A 163 5.66 -11.07 -26.26
C LEU A 163 6.79 -10.09 -25.92
N PHE A 164 8.03 -10.55 -25.81
CA PHE A 164 9.18 -9.67 -25.62
C PHE A 164 9.42 -8.80 -26.86
N GLN A 165 9.34 -9.38 -28.06
CA GLN A 165 9.46 -8.62 -29.31
C GLN A 165 8.33 -7.58 -29.44
N ALA A 166 7.10 -7.95 -29.07
CA ALA A 166 5.97 -7.02 -29.05
C ALA A 166 6.24 -5.84 -28.12
N VAL A 167 6.65 -6.10 -26.86
CA VAL A 167 7.00 -5.04 -25.91
C VAL A 167 8.19 -4.21 -26.39
N ALA A 168 9.22 -4.82 -26.98
CA ALA A 168 10.38 -4.11 -27.51
C ALA A 168 10.05 -3.20 -28.69
N SER A 169 8.93 -3.47 -29.40
CA SER A 169 8.42 -2.60 -30.46
C SER A 169 7.52 -1.46 -29.96
N MET A 170 7.13 -1.49 -28.68
CA MET A 170 6.36 -0.43 -28.04
C MET A 170 7.29 0.68 -27.52
N ASP A 171 6.75 1.90 -27.40
CA ASP A 171 7.46 3.03 -26.78
C ASP A 171 7.33 2.92 -25.24
N VAL A 172 8.14 2.04 -24.65
CA VAL A 172 8.20 1.78 -23.20
C VAL A 172 9.60 2.09 -22.67
N ASP A 173 9.66 2.70 -21.48
CA ASP A 173 10.92 3.04 -20.80
C ASP A 173 11.48 1.87 -19.98
N GLY A 174 10.66 0.85 -19.69
CA GLY A 174 11.09 -0.30 -18.91
C GLY A 174 10.10 -1.47 -18.92
N LEU A 175 10.60 -2.62 -18.48
CA LEU A 175 9.89 -3.89 -18.41
C LEU A 175 10.18 -4.57 -17.07
N VAL A 176 9.12 -4.93 -16.34
CA VAL A 176 9.17 -5.81 -15.18
C VAL A 176 8.74 -7.20 -15.62
N ILE A 177 9.55 -8.21 -15.33
CA ILE A 177 9.23 -9.61 -15.61
C ILE A 177 8.77 -10.27 -14.32
N GLU A 178 7.49 -10.63 -14.25
CA GLU A 178 6.93 -11.42 -13.15
C GLU A 178 7.27 -12.90 -13.42
N ALA A 179 8.36 -13.37 -12.80
CA ALA A 179 8.80 -14.76 -12.86
C ALA A 179 8.07 -15.65 -11.82
N LEU A 180 8.26 -16.96 -11.93
CA LEU A 180 7.72 -17.97 -11.02
C LEU A 180 8.48 -18.04 -9.69
#